data_AF-A0A920U2Q5-F1
#
_entry.id   AF-A0A920U2Q5-F1
#
_cell.length_a   1.000
_cell.length_b   1.000
_cell.length_c   1.000
_cell.angle_alpha   90.00
_cell.angle_beta   90.00
_cell.angle_gamma   90.00
#
_symmetry.space_group_name_H-M   'P 1'
#
loop_
_entity.id
_entity.type
_entity.pdbx_description
1 polymer ?
#
loop_
_entity_poly.entity_id
_entity_poly.type
_entity_poly.pdbx_seq_one_letter_code
_entity_poly.pdbx_strand_id
1 'polypeptide(L)'
;MKRHGRRVINGSQALDLELSKLRQYEALQRHDLRVPADGCRTRSGNSCCIWPMQCPGRLSPSTNRSGMGLGVEWFEDLAAFEARLKGGETDPPIDGVTLIQQYIDTPDPFIIRCEFIGGSLVYAVRVDTSRGFQLSPAIMCCRRPAGF
;
A
#
# COMPACT_ATOMS: atom_id res chain seq x y z
N MET A 1 -20.43 0.60 -18.30
CA MET A 1 -21.27 1.47 -17.42
C MET A 1 -21.40 2.90 -17.96
N LYS A 2 -20.32 3.69 -18.09
CA LYS A 2 -20.39 5.04 -18.68
C LYS A 2 -21.01 5.08 -20.08
N ARG A 3 -20.62 4.14 -20.95
CA ARG A 3 -21.20 3.99 -22.31
C ARG A 3 -22.72 3.73 -22.33
N HIS A 4 -23.31 3.31 -21.21
CA HIS A 4 -24.75 3.03 -21.11
C HIS A 4 -25.50 4.09 -20.29
N GLY A 5 -24.92 5.29 -20.12
CA GLY A 5 -25.57 6.39 -19.40
C GLY A 5 -25.88 6.12 -17.93
N ARG A 6 -25.24 5.12 -17.31
CA ARG A 6 -25.47 4.78 -15.90
C ARG A 6 -24.66 5.68 -14.99
N ARG A 7 -25.26 6.09 -13.86
CA ARG A 7 -24.55 6.78 -12.77
C ARG A 7 -23.52 5.82 -12.16
N VAL A 8 -22.27 6.25 -12.10
CA VAL A 8 -21.16 5.53 -11.46
C VAL A 8 -20.66 6.38 -10.30
N ILE A 9 -20.70 5.83 -9.09
CA ILE A 9 -20.22 6.50 -7.87
C ILE A 9 -18.69 6.39 -7.81
N ASN A 10 -18.03 7.43 -7.31
CA ASN A 10 -16.59 7.74 -7.40
C ASN A 10 -16.08 7.99 -8.84
N GLY A 11 -16.56 7.23 -9.82
CA GLY A 11 -16.27 7.45 -11.24
C GLY A 11 -14.86 7.04 -11.65
N SER A 12 -14.50 7.32 -12.91
CA SER A 12 -13.24 6.82 -13.49
C SER A 12 -12.00 7.52 -12.97
N GLN A 13 -12.09 8.79 -12.54
CA GLN A 13 -10.95 9.52 -11.99
C GLN A 13 -10.54 8.94 -10.64
N ALA A 14 -11.51 8.64 -9.78
CA ALA A 14 -11.24 7.96 -8.51
C ALA A 14 -10.67 6.56 -8.73
N LEU A 15 -11.19 5.80 -9.70
CA LEU A 15 -10.63 4.50 -10.06
C LEU A 15 -9.19 4.62 -10.57
N ASP A 16 -8.90 5.60 -11.42
CA ASP A 16 -7.54 5.85 -11.92
C ASP A 16 -6.55 6.19 -10.79
N LEU A 17 -7.00 6.95 -9.78
CA LEU A 17 -6.23 7.24 -8.57
C LEU A 17 -6.05 5.98 -7.70
N GLU A 18 -7.09 5.16 -7.54
CA GLU A 18 -7.05 3.90 -6.78
C GLU A 18 -6.04 2.89 -7.37
N LEU A 19 -5.85 2.93 -8.70
CA LEU A 19 -4.92 2.07 -9.42
C LEU A 19 -3.45 2.49 -9.28
N SER A 20 -3.07 3.49 -8.48
CA SER A 20 -1.66 3.80 -8.27
C SER A 20 -1.39 4.48 -6.93
N LYS A 21 -0.73 3.75 -6.03
CA LYS A 21 -0.20 4.30 -4.77
C LYS A 21 0.70 5.52 -4.98
N LEU A 22 1.51 5.53 -6.04
CA LEU A 22 2.32 6.71 -6.39
C LEU A 22 1.48 7.96 -6.65
N ARG A 23 0.41 7.83 -7.45
CA ARG A 23 -0.49 8.95 -7.72
C ARG A 23 -1.25 9.38 -6.47
N GLN A 24 -1.59 8.42 -5.59
CA GLN A 24 -2.19 8.73 -4.29
C GLN A 24 -1.24 9.54 -3.42
N TYR A 25 0.03 9.13 -3.30
CA TYR A 25 1.02 9.88 -2.53
C TYR A 25 1.24 11.28 -3.08
N GLU A 26 1.39 11.41 -4.39
CA GLU A 26 1.55 12.72 -5.03
C GLU A 26 0.31 13.61 -4.78
N ALA A 27 -0.90 13.06 -4.86
CA ALA A 27 -2.12 13.81 -4.57
C ALA A 27 -2.20 14.26 -3.10
N LEU A 28 -1.80 13.41 -2.15
CA LEU A 28 -1.74 13.74 -0.73
C LEU A 28 -0.70 14.84 -0.45
N GLN A 29 0.50 14.70 -1.02
CA GLN A 29 1.59 15.66 -0.88
C GLN A 29 1.24 17.04 -1.41
N ARG A 30 0.48 17.14 -2.51
CA ARG A 30 -0.02 18.44 -3.03
C ARG A 30 -0.96 19.17 -2.06
N HIS A 31 -1.49 18.47 -1.06
CA HIS A 31 -2.31 19.01 0.01
C HIS A 31 -1.58 19.05 1.36
N ASP A 32 -0.24 19.02 1.35
CA ASP A 32 0.63 19.05 2.53
C ASP A 32 0.37 17.89 3.52
N LEU A 33 -0.26 16.81 3.06
CA LEU A 33 -0.49 15.62 3.86
C LEU A 33 0.77 14.76 3.86
N ARG A 34 1.17 14.33 5.07
CA ARG A 34 2.32 13.44 5.26
C ARG A 34 2.00 12.08 4.68
N VAL A 35 2.90 11.61 3.83
CA VAL A 35 2.93 10.24 3.32
C VAL A 35 4.20 9.58 3.84
N PRO A 36 4.25 8.24 3.93
CA PRO A 36 5.49 7.55 4.24
C PRO A 36 6.62 7.97 3.28
N ALA A 37 7.85 8.00 3.77
CA ALA A 37 8.99 8.27 2.90
C ALA A 37 9.16 7.10 1.91
N ASP A 38 9.05 7.41 0.62
CA ASP A 38 9.34 6.48 -0.47
C ASP A 38 10.86 6.41 -0.65
N GLY A 39 11.45 5.29 -0.27
CA GLY A 39 12.89 5.07 -0.34
C GLY A 39 13.38 4.72 -1.73
N CYS A 40 12.59 4.03 -2.58
CA CYS A 40 12.99 3.70 -3.94
C CYS A 40 11.82 3.16 -4.78
N ARG A 41 11.93 3.33 -6.10
CA ARG A 41 11.02 2.80 -7.11
C ARG A 41 11.84 1.92 -8.05
N THR A 42 11.45 0.66 -8.24
CA THR A 42 12.11 -0.19 -9.23
C THR A 42 11.13 -0.52 -10.36
N ARG A 43 11.62 -0.41 -11.60
CA ARG A 43 10.92 -0.90 -12.79
C ARG A 43 11.68 -2.12 -13.30
N SER A 44 10.98 -3.25 -13.48
CA SER A 44 11.59 -4.47 -14.02
C SER A 44 12.37 -4.16 -15.31
N GLY A 45 13.68 -4.44 -15.32
CA GLY A 45 14.54 -4.31 -16.49
C GLY A 45 15.47 -3.08 -16.54
N ASN A 46 15.21 -2.03 -15.75
CA ASN A 46 16.14 -0.89 -15.63
C ASN A 46 16.38 -0.59 -14.15
N SER A 47 17.63 -0.75 -13.72
CA SER A 47 18.17 -0.42 -12.39
C SER A 47 18.16 1.09 -12.12
N CYS A 48 17.01 1.74 -12.23
CA CYS A 48 16.85 3.12 -11.76
C CYS A 48 16.38 3.10 -10.31
N CYS A 49 17.25 2.60 -9.43
CA CYS A 49 17.11 2.85 -8.00
C CYS A 49 17.44 4.32 -7.76
N ILE A 50 16.44 5.21 -7.85
CA ILE A 50 16.61 6.55 -7.25
C ILE A 50 16.33 6.36 -5.77
N TRP A 51 17.36 5.94 -5.07
CA TRP A 51 17.36 5.84 -3.62
C TRP A 51 17.90 7.17 -3.07
N PRO A 52 17.15 7.95 -2.27
CA PRO A 52 17.81 8.88 -1.38
C PRO A 52 18.64 8.00 -0.43
N MET A 53 19.98 8.08 -0.50
CA MET A 53 20.99 7.35 0.31
C MET A 53 20.79 7.37 1.84
N GLN A 54 19.65 7.85 2.33
CA GLN A 54 19.38 8.24 3.70
C GLN A 54 17.97 7.84 4.16
N CYS A 55 17.46 6.66 3.77
CA CYS A 55 16.32 6.05 4.44
C CYS A 55 16.80 5.03 5.48
N PRO A 56 17.12 5.44 6.72
CA PRO A 56 17.48 4.52 7.78
C PRO A 56 16.27 3.70 8.24
N GLY A 57 16.49 2.43 8.52
CA GLY A 57 15.53 1.54 9.16
C GLY A 57 14.92 0.49 8.24
N ARG A 58 13.98 -0.27 8.82
CA ARG A 58 13.29 -1.38 8.15
C ARG A 58 12.56 -0.91 6.90
N LEU A 59 12.54 -1.76 5.88
CA LEU A 59 11.94 -1.49 4.58
C LEU A 59 10.79 -2.43 4.32
N SER A 60 9.76 -1.93 3.62
CA SER A 60 8.64 -2.75 3.18
C SER A 60 8.37 -2.54 1.70
N PRO A 61 8.61 -3.56 0.86
CA PRO A 61 8.20 -3.51 -0.53
C PRO A 61 6.70 -3.70 -0.66
N SER A 62 6.09 -2.96 -1.57
CA SER A 62 4.73 -3.22 -2.01
C SER A 62 4.60 -2.90 -3.50
N THR A 63 3.71 -3.59 -4.19
CA THR A 63 3.43 -3.22 -5.59
C THR A 63 2.58 -1.96 -5.64
N ASN A 64 2.77 -1.14 -6.68
CA ASN A 64 2.00 0.09 -6.90
C ASN A 64 0.50 -0.20 -7.10
N ARG A 65 0.16 -1.41 -7.55
CA ARG A 65 -1.20 -1.89 -7.86
C ARG A 65 -1.61 -3.13 -7.07
N SER A 66 -1.44 -3.11 -5.74
CA SER A 66 -1.94 -4.18 -4.86
C SER A 66 -2.99 -3.68 -3.89
N GLY A 67 -4.03 -4.49 -3.69
CA GLY A 67 -5.00 -4.39 -2.61
C GLY A 67 -4.78 -5.48 -1.56
N MET A 68 -5.33 -5.26 -0.36
CA MET A 68 -5.39 -6.23 0.75
C MET A 68 -4.08 -6.53 1.52
N GLY A 69 -3.00 -5.78 1.30
CA GLY A 69 -1.76 -5.97 2.09
C GLY A 69 -1.03 -7.29 1.80
N LEU A 70 -1.38 -7.98 0.71
CA LEU A 70 -0.74 -9.22 0.27
C LEU A 70 0.68 -8.92 -0.23
N GLY A 71 1.65 -9.74 0.21
CA GLY A 71 3.06 -9.62 -0.18
C GLY A 71 3.85 -8.51 0.54
N VAL A 72 3.28 -7.90 1.58
CA VAL A 72 4.00 -6.94 2.44
C VAL A 72 4.90 -7.72 3.39
N GLU A 73 6.20 -7.60 3.18
CA GLU A 73 7.25 -8.15 4.04
C GLU A 73 8.11 -7.01 4.60
N TRP A 74 8.98 -7.33 5.58
CA TRP A 74 9.92 -6.37 6.16
C TRP A 74 11.35 -6.85 5.94
N PHE A 75 12.22 -5.91 5.61
CA PHE A 75 13.66 -6.13 5.46
C PHE A 75 14.39 -5.20 6.40
N GLU A 76 15.40 -5.69 7.10
CA GLU A 76 16.22 -4.86 8.01
C GLU A 76 17.08 -3.84 7.25
N ASP A 77 17.49 -4.19 6.03
CA ASP A 77 18.31 -3.32 5.17
C ASP A 77 18.05 -3.57 3.68
N LEU A 78 18.66 -2.70 2.85
CA LEU A 78 18.57 -2.76 1.39
C LEU A 78 19.24 -4.02 0.81
N ALA A 79 20.31 -4.51 1.43
CA ALA A 79 21.04 -5.68 0.93
C ALA A 79 20.19 -6.96 1.02
N ALA A 80 19.48 -7.14 2.13
CA ALA A 80 18.51 -8.21 2.32
C ALA A 80 17.38 -8.15 1.28
N PHE A 81 16.90 -6.95 0.98
CA PHE A 81 15.89 -6.73 -0.05
C PHE A 81 16.41 -7.04 -1.47
N GLU A 82 17.61 -6.58 -1.82
CA GLU A 82 18.24 -6.88 -3.11
C GLU A 82 18.50 -8.39 -3.30
N ALA A 83 18.91 -9.08 -2.23
CA ALA A 83 19.08 -10.53 -2.24
C ALA A 83 17.75 -11.25 -2.53
N ARG A 84 16.64 -10.79 -1.94
CA ARG A 84 15.30 -11.33 -2.23
C ARG A 84 14.91 -11.12 -3.70
N LEU A 85 15.13 -9.92 -4.24
CA LEU A 85 14.81 -9.63 -5.65
C LEU A 85 15.61 -10.51 -6.62
N LYS A 86 16.88 -10.79 -6.31
CA LYS A 86 17.74 -11.68 -7.12
C LYS A 86 17.35 -13.15 -7.00
N GLY A 87 16.72 -13.55 -5.89
CA GLY A 87 16.28 -14.93 -5.62
C GLY A 87 15.08 -15.40 -6.46
N GLY A 88 14.40 -14.51 -7.18
CA GLY A 88 13.36 -14.87 -8.16
C GLY A 88 11.99 -15.23 -7.58
N GLU A 89 11.82 -15.26 -6.26
CA GLU A 89 10.56 -15.60 -5.57
C GLU A 89 9.71 -14.35 -5.26
N THR A 90 9.39 -13.56 -6.28
CA THR A 90 8.41 -12.47 -6.12
C THR A 90 7.48 -12.42 -7.31
N ASP A 91 6.18 -12.42 -7.05
CA ASP A 91 5.19 -12.12 -8.08
C ASP A 91 5.47 -10.72 -8.66
N PRO A 92 5.70 -10.59 -9.97
CA PRO A 92 6.04 -9.31 -10.55
C PRO A 92 4.85 -8.34 -10.44
N PRO A 93 5.09 -7.05 -10.15
CA PRO A 93 4.04 -6.04 -10.18
C PRO A 93 3.41 -5.94 -11.58
N ILE A 94 2.08 -5.84 -11.64
CA ILE A 94 1.30 -5.80 -12.89
C ILE A 94 1.74 -4.65 -13.81
N ASP A 95 2.09 -3.50 -13.25
CA ASP A 95 2.55 -2.32 -13.99
C ASP A 95 4.09 -2.21 -14.04
N GLY A 96 4.79 -3.24 -13.55
CA GLY A 96 6.23 -3.26 -13.46
C GLY A 96 6.79 -2.37 -12.35
N VAL A 97 5.97 -1.78 -11.46
CA VAL A 97 6.43 -0.83 -10.43
C VAL A 97 6.35 -1.43 -9.03
N THR A 98 7.51 -1.57 -8.40
CA THR A 98 7.63 -1.88 -6.96
C THR A 98 7.98 -0.60 -6.21
N LEU A 99 7.25 -0.37 -5.12
CA LEU A 99 7.48 0.71 -4.16
C LEU A 99 8.21 0.15 -2.96
N ILE A 100 9.29 0.81 -2.57
CA ILE A 100 10.02 0.50 -1.34
C ILE A 100 9.76 1.63 -0.37
N GLN A 101 9.04 1.31 0.69
CA GLN A 101 8.61 2.26 1.70
C GLN A 101 9.42 2.06 2.97
N GLN A 102 9.71 3.16 3.68
CA GLN A 102 10.17 3.07 5.06
C GLN A 102 9.09 2.43 5.94
N TYR A 103 9.50 1.48 6.78
CA TYR A 103 8.67 0.97 7.85
C TYR A 103 8.43 2.06 8.89
N ILE A 104 7.17 2.28 9.23
CA ILE A 104 6.79 3.22 10.29
C ILE A 104 6.65 2.39 11.56
N ASP A 105 7.63 2.52 12.45
CA ASP A 105 7.56 1.96 13.79
C ASP A 105 6.63 2.82 14.65
N THR A 106 5.63 2.19 15.25
CA THR A 106 4.59 2.85 16.04
C THR A 106 4.61 2.32 17.46
N PRO A 107 4.63 3.18 18.49
CA PRO A 107 4.71 2.74 19.89
C PRO A 107 3.51 1.86 20.28
N ASP A 108 2.35 2.13 19.67
CA ASP A 108 1.17 1.29 19.79
C ASP A 108 0.89 0.58 18.44
N PRO A 109 0.59 -0.73 18.44
CA PRO A 109 0.40 -1.50 17.22
C PRO A 109 -1.01 -1.31 16.64
N PHE A 110 -1.34 -0.09 16.20
CA PHE A 110 -2.58 0.16 15.49
C PHE A 110 -2.47 1.26 14.44
N ILE A 111 -3.38 1.22 13.46
CA ILE A 111 -3.65 2.34 12.55
C ILE A 111 -5.05 2.89 12.80
N ILE A 112 -5.26 4.14 12.39
CA ILE A 112 -6.60 4.74 12.33
C ILE A 112 -7.03 4.75 10.87
N ARG A 113 -8.15 4.08 10.57
CA ARG A 113 -8.79 4.16 9.26
C ARG A 113 -9.99 5.10 9.34
N CYS A 114 -9.93 6.18 8.58
CA CYS A 114 -10.98 7.19 8.48
C CYS A 114 -11.81 6.97 7.21
N GLU A 115 -13.13 6.97 7.32
CA GLU A 115 -14.07 6.79 6.21
C GLU A 115 -14.78 8.11 5.88
N PHE A 116 -14.76 8.51 4.60
CA PHE A 116 -15.35 9.75 4.13
C PHE A 116 -16.43 9.50 3.06
N ILE A 117 -17.58 10.15 3.20
CA ILE A 117 -18.66 10.12 2.20
C ILE A 117 -18.98 11.56 1.81
N GLY A 118 -18.93 11.87 0.51
CA GLY A 118 -19.20 13.21 0.00
C GLY A 118 -18.30 14.30 0.58
N GLY A 119 -17.07 13.95 1.01
CA GLY A 119 -16.13 14.86 1.66
C GLY A 119 -16.32 15.03 3.17
N SER A 120 -17.33 14.38 3.77
CA SER A 120 -17.56 14.42 5.23
C SER A 120 -17.01 13.16 5.90
N LEU A 121 -16.30 13.33 7.02
CA LEU A 121 -15.86 12.20 7.86
C LEU A 121 -17.10 11.56 8.51
N VAL A 122 -17.30 10.26 8.25
CA VAL A 122 -18.45 9.52 8.79
C VAL A 122 -18.06 8.74 10.05
N TYR A 123 -16.93 8.03 10.00
CA TYR A 123 -16.39 7.32 11.15
C TYR A 123 -14.88 7.11 11.03
N ALA A 124 -14.25 6.81 12.16
CA ALA A 124 -12.87 6.34 12.22
C ALA A 124 -12.80 5.08 13.09
N VAL A 125 -12.01 4.09 12.67
CA VAL A 125 -11.79 2.85 13.43
C VAL A 125 -10.31 2.65 13.73
N ARG A 126 -10.03 2.17 14.96
CA ARG A 126 -8.72 1.66 15.34
C ARG A 126 -8.60 0.22 14.83
N VAL A 127 -7.60 -0.03 13.98
CA VAL A 127 -7.31 -1.36 13.43
C VAL A 127 -6.02 -1.85 14.06
N ASP A 128 -6.09 -2.96 14.78
CA ASP A 128 -4.94 -3.64 15.39
C ASP A 128 -3.99 -4.18 14.31
N THR A 129 -2.72 -3.81 14.40
CA THR A 129 -1.64 -4.25 13.50
C THR A 129 -0.62 -5.17 14.19
N SER A 130 -0.86 -5.59 15.44
CA SER A 130 0.04 -6.45 16.23
C SER A 130 0.33 -7.80 15.57
N ARG A 131 -0.59 -8.30 14.73
CA ARG A 131 -0.46 -9.54 13.96
C ARG A 131 -0.02 -9.32 12.50
N GLY A 132 0.43 -8.11 12.16
CA GLY A 132 0.83 -7.73 10.82
C GLY A 132 -0.31 -7.15 9.96
N PHE A 133 0.02 -6.84 8.71
CA PHE A 133 -0.78 -5.98 7.82
C PHE A 133 -1.61 -6.77 6.79
N GLN A 134 -1.51 -8.10 6.79
CA GLN A 134 -2.25 -8.99 5.88
C GLN A 134 -3.71 -9.25 6.28
N LEU A 135 -4.18 -8.63 7.36
CA LEU A 135 -5.53 -8.81 7.86
C LEU A 135 -6.41 -7.64 7.44
N SER A 136 -7.10 -7.80 6.31
CA SER A 136 -8.30 -6.98 6.07
C SER A 136 -9.34 -7.33 7.14
N PRO A 137 -9.90 -6.36 7.88
CA PRO A 137 -10.98 -6.61 8.85
C PRO A 137 -12.16 -7.37 8.24
N ALA A 138 -12.42 -7.16 6.94
CA ALA A 138 -13.47 -7.86 6.21
C ALA A 138 -13.20 -9.37 6.04
N ILE A 139 -11.94 -9.80 5.91
CA ILE A 139 -11.59 -11.22 5.78
C ILE A 139 -11.82 -11.98 7.09
N MET A 140 -11.59 -11.34 8.24
CA MET A 140 -11.93 -11.92 9.55
C MET A 140 -13.44 -12.13 9.70
N CYS A 141 -14.26 -11.23 9.14
CA CYS A 141 -15.71 -11.34 9.17
C CYS A 141 -16.29 -12.42 8.22
N CYS A 142 -15.54 -12.81 7.18
CA CYS A 142 -15.96 -13.85 6.23
C CYS A 142 -15.65 -15.29 6.69
N ARG A 143 -14.95 -15.49 7.81
CA ARG A 143 -14.81 -16.81 8.42
C ARG A 143 -16.12 -17.16 9.13
N ARG A 144 -16.96 -17.98 8.49
CA ARG A 144 -18.05 -18.68 9.20
C ARG A 144 -17.45 -19.39 10.41
N PRO A 145 -18.05 -19.32 11.61
CA PRO A 145 -17.66 -20.19 12.70
C PRO A 145 -17.77 -21.64 12.22
N ALA A 146 -16.70 -22.41 12.40
CA ALA A 146 -16.75 -23.85 12.22
C ALA A 146 -17.57 -24.44 13.37
N GLY A 147 -18.72 -25.05 13.04
CA GLY A 147 -19.56 -25.78 13.99
C GLY A 147 -21.00 -25.27 14.07
N PHE A 148 -21.86 -25.85 13.25
CA PHE A 148 -23.07 -26.53 13.73
C PHE A 148 -22.86 -28.02 13.47
#